data_AF-A0A2T2NAA0-F1
#
_entry.id   AF-A0A2T2NAA0-F1
#
_cell.length_a   1.000
_cell.length_b   1.000
_cell.length_c   1.000
_cell.angle_alpha   90.00
_cell.angle_beta   90.00
_cell.angle_gamma   90.00
#
_symmetry.space_group_name_H-M   'P 1'
#
loop_
_entity.id
_entity.type
_entity.pdbx_description
1 polymer ?
#
loop_
_entity_poly.entity_id
_entity_poly.type
_entity_poly.pdbx_seq_one_letter_code
_entity_poly.pdbx_strand_id
1 'polypeptide(L)'
;MLFWGSKNTGVPRSSTSAPPTSTPQVSERRSLQEEPCYVTTPQTAPLLSLPVELLQLITAYLDTPSAAALSLSARYTCYAIGHAHTARYLSSSRTKFDRRKRIEILERAFPSHWYCAWCDRFHVHERAGGPKRFDEEKKRDCAAYNSYLCDFNQARREAGYVLAFHHVRHGVNRAMWGEEYGMNLEDFNYEQDAVSKIFRTKCPTRTRCEAKVVSGHFLLHASYRITLPSTVTRKPHALLALWPTLPHIVVGHRDSNGGHTGLSNCLENALAHNWRFRTQLCYLCATDYAVSCHSIADSATTNSHLVVEIDAWRDLGNGRNPFDTSWRSHGENGDGMPGFGGDMLRLTNLLAGEIRKAFERGGPLRHVSGSLGAGPRPASRWHGHSTSLRNADATVVQETRQPSNVLVRA
;
A
#
# COMPACT_ATOMS: atom_id res chain seq x y z
N MET A 1 13.87 56.79 24.26
CA MET A 1 12.86 57.33 23.30
C MET A 1 12.38 56.16 22.47
N LEU A 2 11.12 55.73 22.39
CA LEU A 2 9.85 56.17 22.96
C LEU A 2 9.04 54.91 23.27
N PHE A 3 8.48 54.92 24.47
CA PHE A 3 7.34 54.17 24.98
C PHE A 3 6.10 54.21 24.06
N TRP A 4 5.23 53.19 24.17
CA TRP A 4 3.76 53.23 24.37
C TRP A 4 3.22 51.79 24.26
N GLY A 5 2.25 51.28 25.00
CA GLY A 5 1.36 51.84 26.02
C GLY A 5 0.32 50.77 26.35
N SER A 6 0.24 50.39 27.63
CA SER A 6 -0.70 49.42 28.18
C SER A 6 -2.07 50.08 28.39
N LYS A 7 -3.18 49.38 28.10
CA LYS A 7 -4.50 49.69 28.66
C LYS A 7 -5.23 48.42 29.07
N ASN A 8 -5.64 48.46 30.33
CA ASN A 8 -6.29 47.42 31.12
C ASN A 8 -7.63 48.00 31.58
N THR A 9 -8.75 47.35 31.25
CA THR A 9 -10.11 47.54 31.80
C THR A 9 -10.95 46.37 31.26
N GLY A 10 -11.76 45.62 31.99
CA GLY A 10 -12.22 45.61 33.37
C GLY A 10 -13.09 44.35 33.54
N VAL A 11 -13.16 43.86 34.78
CA VAL A 11 -13.88 42.67 35.22
C VAL A 11 -15.40 42.96 35.30
N PRO A 12 -16.26 41.94 35.12
CA PRO A 12 -17.26 41.70 36.15
C PRO A 12 -17.25 40.26 36.68
N ARG A 13 -17.39 40.18 38.00
CA ARG A 13 -17.56 38.96 38.79
C ARG A 13 -18.92 38.33 38.50
N SER A 14 -18.92 37.02 38.26
CA SER A 14 -20.07 36.16 38.51
C SER A 14 -19.57 34.91 39.24
N SER A 15 -19.90 34.85 40.51
CA SER A 15 -19.98 33.64 41.33
C SER A 15 -20.93 32.63 40.69
N THR A 16 -20.67 31.33 40.85
CA THR A 16 -21.52 30.38 41.63
C THR A 16 -21.14 28.92 41.31
N SER A 17 -21.06 28.13 42.38
CA SER A 17 -21.12 26.65 42.49
C SER A 17 -20.04 25.81 41.80
N ALA A 18 -19.04 25.42 42.61
CA ALA A 18 -18.21 24.25 42.38
C ALA A 18 -19.04 22.96 42.57
N PRO A 19 -18.98 21.98 41.65
CA PRO A 19 -19.49 20.64 41.88
C PRO A 19 -18.52 19.84 42.78
N PRO A 20 -19.03 18.85 43.54
CA PRO A 20 -18.23 18.07 44.47
C PRO A 20 -17.15 17.27 43.73
N THR A 21 -15.92 17.40 44.22
CA THR A 21 -14.75 16.61 43.85
C THR A 21 -15.01 15.15 44.21
N SER A 22 -15.50 14.38 43.23
CA SER A 22 -15.48 12.93 43.28
C SER A 22 -14.02 12.48 43.11
N THR A 23 -13.48 11.98 44.22
CA THR A 23 -12.20 11.29 44.32
C THR A 23 -12.10 10.25 43.21
N PRO A 24 -11.14 10.34 42.27
CA PRO A 24 -10.93 9.27 41.31
C PRO A 24 -10.42 8.06 42.09
N GLN A 25 -11.21 6.98 42.09
CA GLN A 25 -10.72 5.68 42.50
C GLN A 25 -9.49 5.37 41.66
N VAL A 26 -8.35 5.30 42.34
CA VAL A 26 -7.08 4.80 41.83
C VAL A 26 -7.33 3.35 41.43
N SER A 27 -7.70 3.13 40.17
CA SER A 27 -7.69 1.79 39.60
C SER A 27 -6.23 1.38 39.56
N GLU A 28 -5.86 0.36 40.33
CA GLU A 28 -4.58 -0.32 40.27
C GLU A 28 -4.25 -0.59 38.80
N ARG A 29 -3.37 0.25 38.24
CA ARG A 29 -2.67 -0.05 37.00
C ARG A 29 -1.89 -1.32 37.30
N ARG A 30 -2.41 -2.46 36.84
CA ARG A 30 -1.61 -3.68 36.66
C ARG A 30 -0.42 -3.28 35.80
N SER A 31 0.70 -3.03 36.47
CA SER A 31 1.99 -2.80 35.87
C SER A 31 2.24 -4.00 34.98
N LEU A 32 2.21 -3.78 33.66
CA LEU A 32 2.74 -4.74 32.71
C LEU A 32 4.20 -4.93 33.14
N GLN A 33 4.50 -6.08 33.76
CA GLN A 33 5.87 -6.47 34.04
C GLN A 33 6.56 -6.50 32.68
N GLU A 34 7.43 -5.52 32.45
CA GLU A 34 8.36 -5.53 31.34
C GLU A 34 9.13 -6.84 31.45
N GLU A 35 8.83 -7.79 30.56
CA GLU A 35 9.59 -9.01 30.40
C GLU A 35 11.07 -8.60 30.26
N PRO A 36 11.95 -9.03 31.17
CA PRO A 36 13.35 -8.62 31.16
C PRO A 36 13.94 -8.97 29.80
N CYS A 37 14.40 -7.95 29.08
CA CYS A 37 15.07 -8.11 27.80
C CYS A 37 16.37 -8.88 28.04
N TYR A 38 16.33 -10.20 27.86
CA TYR A 38 17.48 -11.07 28.01
C TYR A 38 18.51 -10.66 26.95
N VAL A 39 19.55 -9.95 27.39
CA VAL A 39 20.74 -9.68 26.58
C VAL A 39 21.40 -11.04 26.35
N THR A 40 21.07 -11.69 25.25
CA THR A 40 21.74 -12.92 24.82
C THR A 40 23.19 -12.56 24.51
N THR A 41 24.11 -13.06 25.32
CA THR A 41 25.55 -13.04 25.01
C THR A 41 25.74 -13.63 23.61
N PRO A 42 26.50 -12.98 22.72
CA PRO A 42 26.70 -13.47 21.35
C PRO A 42 27.25 -14.90 21.38
N GLN A 43 26.43 -15.86 20.92
CA GLN A 43 26.88 -17.24 20.79
C GLN A 43 27.98 -17.31 19.74
N THR A 44 29.08 -17.96 20.09
CA THR A 44 30.09 -18.36 19.12
C THR A 44 29.43 -19.29 18.10
N ALA A 45 29.63 -19.05 16.80
CA ALA A 45 29.07 -19.90 15.75
C ALA A 45 29.99 -21.13 15.55
N PRO A 46 29.70 -22.30 16.16
CA PRO A 46 30.64 -23.43 16.20
C PRO A 46 30.99 -23.94 14.80
N LEU A 47 30.09 -23.79 13.84
CA LEU A 47 30.30 -24.13 12.44
C LEU A 47 31.47 -23.37 11.80
N LEU A 48 31.74 -22.14 12.25
CA LEU A 48 32.85 -21.33 11.74
C LEU A 48 34.22 -21.71 12.32
N SER A 49 34.24 -22.61 13.32
CA SER A 49 35.48 -23.13 13.93
C SER A 49 35.94 -24.47 13.36
N LEU A 50 35.14 -25.06 12.46
CA LEU A 50 35.47 -26.34 11.83
C LEU A 50 36.59 -26.17 10.78
N PRO A 51 37.51 -27.15 10.65
CA PRO A 51 38.42 -27.24 9.52
C PRO A 51 37.68 -27.24 8.17
N VAL A 52 38.33 -26.74 7.12
CA VAL A 52 37.75 -26.60 5.78
C VAL A 52 37.28 -27.95 5.22
N GLU A 53 38.01 -29.03 5.51
CA GLU A 53 37.73 -30.39 5.08
C GLU A 53 36.40 -30.89 5.65
N LEU A 54 36.10 -30.54 6.92
CA LEU A 54 34.83 -30.92 7.55
C LEU A 54 33.66 -30.15 6.96
N LEU A 55 33.84 -28.86 6.64
CA LEU A 55 32.81 -28.07 5.95
C LEU A 55 32.52 -28.59 4.55
N GLN A 56 33.56 -28.96 3.80
CA GLN A 56 33.42 -29.57 2.47
C GLN A 56 32.73 -30.94 2.56
N LEU A 57 33.10 -31.77 3.55
CA LEU A 57 32.47 -33.06 3.79
C LEU A 57 30.98 -32.90 4.13
N ILE A 58 30.62 -32.00 5.05
CA ILE A 58 29.21 -31.70 5.37
C ILE A 58 28.47 -31.29 4.10
N THR A 59 29.06 -30.41 3.29
CA THR A 59 28.43 -29.93 2.04
C THR A 59 28.18 -31.04 1.04
N ALA A 60 29.05 -32.06 0.96
CA ALA A 60 28.87 -33.21 0.08
C ALA A 60 27.64 -34.06 0.41
N TYR A 61 27.15 -34.03 1.66
CA TYR A 61 25.92 -34.69 2.10
C TYR A 61 24.66 -33.83 1.91
N LEU A 62 24.81 -32.55 1.55
CA LEU A 62 23.67 -31.65 1.34
C LEU A 62 23.19 -31.70 -0.11
N ASP A 63 21.87 -31.54 -0.28
CA ASP A 63 21.30 -31.29 -1.59
C ASP A 63 21.73 -29.93 -2.15
N THR A 64 21.60 -29.72 -3.46
CA THR A 64 22.10 -28.50 -4.11
C THR A 64 21.56 -27.18 -3.49
N PRO A 65 20.25 -27.07 -3.15
CA PRO A 65 19.72 -25.93 -2.42
C PRO A 65 20.37 -25.71 -1.04
N SER A 66 20.48 -26.75 -0.21
CA SER A 66 21.03 -26.60 1.14
C SER A 66 22.55 -26.34 1.10
N ALA A 67 23.27 -26.95 0.16
CA ALA A 67 24.69 -26.67 -0.07
C ALA A 67 24.91 -25.20 -0.50
N ALA A 68 24.07 -24.67 -1.38
CA ALA A 68 24.13 -23.27 -1.78
C ALA A 68 23.74 -22.32 -0.62
N ALA A 69 22.76 -22.69 0.20
CA ALA A 69 22.40 -21.90 1.38
C ALA A 69 23.54 -21.88 2.42
N LEU A 70 24.18 -23.03 2.64
CA LEU A 70 25.34 -23.16 3.52
C LEU A 70 26.52 -22.30 3.04
N SER A 71 26.84 -22.32 1.75
CA SER A 71 27.91 -21.51 1.18
C SER A 71 27.66 -20.00 1.25
N LEU A 72 26.42 -19.58 1.50
CA LEU A 72 26.01 -18.17 1.63
C LEU A 72 25.77 -17.74 3.08
N SER A 73 25.90 -18.64 4.04
CA SER A 73 25.64 -18.36 5.45
C SER A 73 26.68 -17.43 6.09
N ALA A 74 27.94 -17.52 5.67
CA ALA A 74 29.04 -16.69 6.14
C ALA A 74 30.12 -16.52 5.05
N ARG A 75 30.92 -15.47 5.16
CA ARG A 75 32.07 -15.27 4.25
C ARG A 75 33.05 -16.43 4.32
N TYR A 76 33.32 -16.94 5.53
CA TYR A 76 34.22 -18.08 5.74
C TYR A 76 33.70 -19.35 5.06
N THR A 77 32.41 -19.70 5.25
CA THR A 77 31.82 -20.88 4.62
C THR A 77 31.83 -20.77 3.09
N CYS A 78 31.60 -19.57 2.56
CA CYS A 78 31.71 -19.29 1.13
C CYS A 78 33.12 -19.58 0.57
N TYR A 79 34.17 -19.16 1.27
CA TYR A 79 35.55 -19.43 0.85
C TYR A 79 35.96 -20.90 1.05
N ALA A 80 35.51 -21.52 2.15
CA ALA A 80 35.80 -22.92 2.46
C ALA A 80 35.16 -23.90 1.44
N ILE A 81 33.91 -23.64 1.06
CA ILE A 81 33.12 -24.51 0.17
C ILE A 81 33.26 -24.10 -1.30
N GLY A 82 33.47 -22.82 -1.57
CA GLY A 82 33.51 -22.24 -2.91
C GLY A 82 32.13 -21.91 -3.49
N HIS A 83 32.14 -21.35 -4.71
CA HIS A 83 30.93 -20.84 -5.39
C HIS A 83 30.21 -21.87 -6.29
N ALA A 84 30.79 -23.06 -6.48
CA ALA A 84 30.28 -24.04 -7.45
C ALA A 84 28.83 -24.47 -7.15
N HIS A 85 28.50 -24.70 -5.86
CA HIS A 85 27.16 -25.07 -5.44
C HIS A 85 26.14 -23.95 -5.69
N THR A 86 26.48 -22.71 -5.37
CA THR A 86 25.65 -21.54 -5.66
C THR A 86 25.45 -21.34 -7.15
N ALA A 87 26.51 -21.41 -7.95
CA ALA A 87 26.44 -21.27 -9.41
C ALA A 87 25.57 -22.37 -10.03
N ARG A 88 25.72 -23.62 -9.59
CA ARG A 88 24.88 -24.76 -10.02
C ARG A 88 23.43 -24.58 -9.59
N TYR A 89 23.18 -24.12 -8.37
CA TYR A 89 21.83 -23.86 -7.86
C TYR A 89 21.13 -22.76 -8.68
N LEU A 90 21.81 -21.67 -8.98
CA LEU A 90 21.25 -20.58 -9.78
C LEU A 90 21.05 -20.98 -11.25
N SER A 91 21.92 -21.82 -11.81
CA SER A 91 21.87 -22.24 -13.21
C SER A 91 20.90 -23.40 -13.48
N SER A 92 20.52 -24.16 -12.45
CA SER A 92 19.65 -25.35 -12.61
C SER A 92 18.15 -25.04 -12.68
N SER A 93 17.76 -23.76 -12.76
CA SER A 93 16.35 -23.37 -12.89
C SER A 93 15.85 -23.69 -14.30
N ARG A 94 14.76 -24.46 -14.42
CA ARG A 94 14.12 -24.74 -15.71
C ARG A 94 13.33 -23.56 -16.25
N THR A 95 12.79 -22.75 -15.34
CA THR A 95 11.94 -21.60 -15.69
C THR A 95 12.53 -20.30 -15.14
N LYS A 96 12.18 -19.18 -15.78
CA LYS A 96 12.54 -17.84 -15.29
C LYS A 96 11.98 -17.57 -13.88
N PHE A 97 10.79 -18.10 -13.58
CA PHE A 97 10.16 -17.97 -12.26
C PHE A 97 10.94 -18.72 -11.18
N ASP A 98 11.39 -19.94 -11.46
CA ASP A 98 12.23 -20.69 -10.52
C ASP A 98 13.54 -19.96 -10.29
N ARG A 99 14.16 -19.43 -11.35
CA ARG A 99 15.39 -18.65 -11.24
C ARG A 99 15.22 -17.44 -10.31
N ARG A 100 14.12 -16.69 -10.47
CA ARG A 100 13.78 -15.53 -9.63
C ARG A 100 13.64 -15.91 -8.16
N LYS A 101 12.87 -16.96 -7.85
CA LYS A 101 12.72 -17.46 -6.47
C LYS A 101 14.06 -17.85 -5.85
N ARG A 102 14.98 -18.42 -6.63
CA ARG A 102 16.32 -18.78 -6.15
C ARG A 102 17.21 -17.58 -5.91
N ILE A 103 17.19 -16.58 -6.80
CA ILE A 103 17.97 -15.34 -6.65
C ILE A 103 17.43 -14.50 -5.48
N GLU A 104 16.12 -14.50 -5.25
CA GLU A 104 15.48 -13.78 -4.14
C GLU A 104 16.06 -14.17 -2.78
N ILE A 105 16.40 -15.45 -2.57
CA ILE A 105 17.02 -15.93 -1.32
C ILE A 105 18.35 -15.22 -1.05
N LEU A 106 19.08 -14.81 -2.09
CA LEU A 106 20.36 -14.12 -1.96
C LEU A 106 20.20 -12.70 -1.41
N GLU A 107 19.03 -12.09 -1.52
CA GLU A 107 18.78 -10.72 -1.07
C GLU A 107 19.08 -10.53 0.43
N ARG A 108 18.84 -11.55 1.24
CA ARG A 108 19.18 -11.53 2.67
C ARG A 108 20.69 -11.33 2.92
N ALA A 109 21.56 -11.66 1.96
CA ALA A 109 23.00 -11.46 2.10
C ALA A 109 23.44 -10.01 1.79
N PHE A 110 22.56 -9.16 1.25
CA PHE A 110 22.91 -7.82 0.77
C PHE A 110 21.98 -6.74 1.36
N PRO A 111 22.18 -6.29 2.61
CA PRO A 111 21.28 -5.31 3.24
C PRO A 111 21.24 -3.95 2.49
N SER A 112 22.32 -3.59 1.80
CA SER A 112 22.38 -2.37 0.98
C SER A 112 21.73 -2.49 -0.40
N HIS A 113 21.22 -3.68 -0.76
CA HIS A 113 20.63 -3.94 -2.06
C HIS A 113 19.29 -4.67 -1.94
N TRP A 114 18.50 -4.62 -3.00
CA TRP A 114 17.26 -5.38 -3.11
C TRP A 114 17.17 -6.03 -4.47
N TYR A 115 16.52 -7.19 -4.54
CA TYR A 115 16.37 -7.94 -5.79
C TYR A 115 15.13 -7.48 -6.57
N CYS A 116 15.34 -6.97 -7.78
CA CYS A 116 14.25 -6.59 -8.67
C CYS A 116 13.87 -7.76 -9.59
N ALA A 117 12.74 -8.39 -9.28
CA ALA A 117 12.19 -9.47 -10.12
C ALA A 117 11.75 -9.00 -11.52
N TRP A 118 11.65 -7.69 -11.80
CA TRP A 118 11.36 -7.20 -13.14
C TRP A 118 12.58 -7.35 -14.07
N CYS A 119 13.72 -6.76 -13.68
CA CYS A 119 14.95 -6.72 -14.48
C CYS A 119 15.96 -7.83 -14.12
N ASP A 120 15.66 -8.65 -13.11
CA ASP A 120 16.52 -9.70 -12.57
C ASP A 120 17.90 -9.19 -12.06
N ARG A 121 17.92 -7.99 -11.45
CA ARG A 121 19.14 -7.35 -10.91
C ARG A 121 19.00 -6.92 -9.45
N PHE A 122 20.13 -6.82 -8.76
CA PHE A 122 20.22 -6.17 -7.45
C PHE A 122 20.38 -4.66 -7.61
N HIS A 123 19.43 -3.90 -7.10
CA HIS A 123 19.52 -2.43 -7.05
C HIS A 123 19.97 -1.98 -5.68
N VAL A 124 20.74 -0.89 -5.65
CA VAL A 124 21.12 -0.23 -4.40
C VAL A 124 19.86 0.30 -3.71
N HIS A 125 19.81 0.14 -2.40
CA HIS A 125 18.80 0.74 -1.55
C HIS A 125 19.08 2.24 -1.38
N GLU A 126 18.19 3.07 -1.89
CA GLU A 126 18.29 4.53 -1.81
C GLU A 126 17.60 5.02 -0.53
N ARG A 127 18.37 5.15 0.56
CA ARG A 127 17.84 5.56 1.87
C ARG A 127 17.25 6.98 1.90
N ALA A 128 17.70 7.83 0.99
CA ALA A 128 17.15 9.19 0.81
C ALA A 128 15.84 9.19 0.01
N GLY A 129 15.45 8.06 -0.59
CA GLY A 129 14.19 7.94 -1.32
C GLY A 129 12.99 7.75 -0.41
N GLY A 130 11.96 7.14 -0.98
CA GLY A 130 10.74 6.72 -0.32
C GLY A 130 9.48 7.32 -0.97
N PRO A 131 8.29 6.89 -0.51
CA PRO A 131 7.04 7.29 -1.12
C PRO A 131 6.79 8.81 -1.15
N LYS A 132 7.35 9.56 -0.19
CA LYS A 132 7.24 11.03 -0.09
C LYS A 132 8.24 11.79 -0.97
N ARG A 133 9.31 11.12 -1.42
CA ARG A 133 10.45 11.70 -2.14
C ARG A 133 10.75 10.93 -3.42
N PHE A 134 9.70 10.44 -4.07
CA PHE A 134 9.81 9.60 -5.27
C PHE A 134 10.51 10.30 -6.44
N ASP A 135 10.49 11.64 -6.47
CA ASP A 135 11.21 12.43 -7.47
C ASP A 135 12.70 12.57 -7.22
N GLU A 136 13.13 12.40 -5.98
CA GLU A 136 14.55 12.37 -5.60
C GLU A 136 15.18 10.99 -5.87
N GLU A 137 14.37 9.95 -6.07
CA GLU A 137 14.86 8.61 -6.38
C GLU A 137 15.48 8.55 -7.78
N LYS A 138 16.53 7.74 -7.90
CA LYS A 138 17.11 7.43 -9.20
C LYS A 138 16.04 6.78 -10.06
N LYS A 139 15.66 7.46 -11.14
CA LYS A 139 14.70 6.92 -12.11
C LYS A 139 15.28 5.65 -12.74
N ARG A 140 14.49 4.58 -12.69
CA ARG A 140 14.83 3.25 -13.19
C ARG A 140 13.74 2.81 -14.16
N ASP A 141 14.12 2.26 -15.30
CA ASP A 141 13.16 1.75 -16.28
C ASP A 141 12.23 0.70 -15.66
N CYS A 142 12.76 -0.17 -14.79
CA CYS A 142 11.97 -1.18 -14.09
C CYS A 142 10.92 -0.58 -13.15
N ALA A 143 11.12 0.63 -12.61
CA ALA A 143 10.16 1.29 -11.73
C ALA A 143 8.98 1.86 -12.53
N ALA A 144 9.20 2.32 -13.77
CA ALA A 144 8.15 2.91 -14.61
C ALA A 144 7.06 1.91 -15.02
N TYR A 145 7.42 0.63 -15.19
CA TYR A 145 6.47 -0.43 -15.56
C TYR A 145 5.80 -1.13 -14.38
N ASN A 146 6.30 -0.90 -13.17
CA ASN A 146 5.63 -1.35 -11.97
C ASN A 146 4.48 -0.37 -11.71
N SER A 147 3.25 -0.89 -11.59
CA SER A 147 2.10 -0.09 -11.17
C SER A 147 2.45 0.69 -9.90
N TYR A 148 1.80 1.83 -9.67
CA TYR A 148 2.04 2.66 -8.48
C TYR A 148 0.73 3.21 -7.95
N LEU A 149 0.70 3.48 -6.65
CA LEU A 149 -0.40 4.17 -5.98
C LEU A 149 0.06 5.59 -5.67
N CYS A 150 -0.68 6.59 -6.13
CA CYS A 150 -0.31 7.99 -5.92
C CYS A 150 -1.43 8.79 -5.24
N ASP A 151 -1.04 9.78 -4.46
CA ASP A 151 -1.91 10.92 -4.16
C ASP A 151 -1.65 11.99 -5.24
N PHE A 152 -2.23 11.78 -6.42
CA PHE A 152 -2.14 12.75 -7.50
C PHE A 152 -3.24 13.80 -7.34
N ASN A 153 -2.84 15.00 -6.97
CA ASN A 153 -3.71 16.15 -7.01
C ASN A 153 -3.64 16.80 -8.41
N GLN A 154 -4.67 16.58 -9.24
CA GLN A 154 -4.76 17.19 -10.58
C GLN A 154 -4.53 18.71 -10.57
N ALA A 155 -4.86 19.40 -9.47
CA ALA A 155 -4.67 20.84 -9.37
C ALA A 155 -3.20 21.27 -9.27
N ARG A 156 -2.32 20.40 -8.77
CA ARG A 156 -0.89 20.69 -8.58
C ARG A 156 0.02 20.13 -9.68
N ARG A 157 -0.46 19.16 -10.46
CA ARG A 157 0.36 18.41 -11.44
C ARG A 157 1.62 17.74 -10.83
N GLU A 158 1.67 17.62 -9.52
CA GLU A 158 2.78 17.06 -8.76
C GLU A 158 2.22 15.97 -7.84
N ALA A 159 2.88 14.82 -7.81
CA ALA A 159 2.51 13.72 -6.93
C ALA A 159 3.22 13.89 -5.59
N GLY A 160 2.47 14.28 -4.54
CA GLY A 160 3.04 14.46 -3.20
C GLY A 160 3.38 13.14 -2.50
N TYR A 161 2.84 12.03 -3.00
CA TYR A 161 3.08 10.69 -2.48
C TYR A 161 2.93 9.67 -3.60
N VAL A 162 3.95 8.83 -3.82
CA VAL A 162 3.95 7.76 -4.81
C VAL A 162 4.48 6.47 -4.18
N LEU A 163 3.60 5.52 -3.96
CA LEU A 163 3.94 4.18 -3.48
C LEU A 163 4.15 3.23 -4.68
N ALA A 164 5.40 2.90 -4.95
CA ALA A 164 5.81 1.91 -5.93
C ALA A 164 6.11 0.55 -5.27
N PHE A 165 6.25 -0.50 -6.08
CA PHE A 165 6.45 -1.87 -5.60
C PHE A 165 7.71 -2.02 -4.75
N HIS A 166 8.82 -1.38 -5.15
CA HIS A 166 10.08 -1.50 -4.43
C HIS A 166 9.99 -0.89 -3.02
N HIS A 167 9.17 0.15 -2.82
CA HIS A 167 8.89 0.66 -1.47
C HIS A 167 8.22 -0.43 -0.61
N VAL A 168 7.18 -1.09 -1.14
CA VAL A 168 6.51 -2.21 -0.45
C VAL A 168 7.51 -3.30 -0.09
N ARG A 169 8.37 -3.70 -1.05
CA ARG A 169 9.44 -4.67 -0.79
C ARG A 169 10.39 -4.22 0.31
N HIS A 170 10.80 -2.96 0.33
CA HIS A 170 11.67 -2.43 1.38
C HIS A 170 11.00 -2.47 2.76
N GLY A 171 9.73 -2.04 2.87
CA GLY A 171 9.00 -2.12 4.14
C GLY A 171 8.88 -3.56 4.66
N VAL A 172 8.60 -4.51 3.76
CA VAL A 172 8.49 -5.94 4.09
C VAL A 172 9.84 -6.56 4.47
N ASN A 173 10.91 -6.24 3.72
CA ASN A 173 12.27 -6.69 4.03
C ASN A 173 12.74 -6.19 5.39
N ARG A 174 12.48 -4.92 5.72
CA ARG A 174 12.81 -4.36 7.03
C ARG A 174 12.13 -5.14 8.15
N ALA A 175 10.83 -5.38 8.02
CA ALA A 175 10.06 -6.11 9.03
C ALA A 175 10.52 -7.57 9.21
N MET A 176 11.02 -8.22 8.16
CA MET A 176 11.48 -9.61 8.23
C MET A 176 12.94 -9.78 8.66
N TRP A 177 13.82 -8.86 8.26
CA TRP A 177 15.27 -9.07 8.36
C TRP A 177 16.00 -8.02 9.20
N GLY A 178 15.37 -6.90 9.54
CA GLY A 178 15.96 -5.85 10.36
C GLY A 178 16.07 -4.50 9.67
N GLU A 179 16.45 -3.49 10.44
CA GLU A 179 16.51 -2.08 10.04
C GLU A 179 17.34 -1.84 8.78
N GLU A 180 18.46 -2.54 8.65
CA GLU A 180 19.41 -2.35 7.56
C GLU A 180 18.87 -2.78 6.18
N TYR A 181 17.80 -3.57 6.13
CA TYR A 181 17.25 -4.17 4.91
C TYR A 181 16.15 -3.35 4.21
N GLY A 182 15.73 -2.21 4.77
CA GLY A 182 14.64 -1.45 4.16
C GLY A 182 14.24 -0.16 4.85
N MET A 183 13.07 0.36 4.44
CA MET A 183 12.52 1.65 4.87
C MET A 183 11.72 1.50 6.17
N ASN A 184 11.74 2.55 7.00
CA ASN A 184 10.92 2.61 8.20
C ASN A 184 9.44 2.63 7.84
N LEU A 185 8.57 2.06 8.69
CA LEU A 185 7.12 2.11 8.41
C LEU A 185 6.58 3.54 8.48
N GLU A 186 7.22 4.42 9.26
CA GLU A 186 6.94 5.84 9.36
C GLU A 186 7.20 6.60 8.04
N ASP A 187 8.07 6.07 7.17
CA ASP A 187 8.33 6.65 5.85
C ASP A 187 7.11 6.54 4.93
N PHE A 188 6.21 5.57 5.19
CA PHE A 188 4.95 5.36 4.49
C PHE A 188 3.79 6.15 5.11
N ASN A 189 3.96 6.74 6.29
CA ASN A 189 2.93 7.56 6.92
C ASN A 189 2.84 8.91 6.22
N TYR A 190 1.71 9.20 5.59
CA TYR A 190 1.52 10.42 4.82
C TYR A 190 0.28 11.15 5.29
N GLU A 191 0.35 12.47 5.33
CA GLU A 191 -0.80 13.32 5.61
C GLU A 191 -0.67 14.60 4.78
N GLN A 192 -1.73 14.95 4.06
CA GLN A 192 -1.76 16.18 3.28
C GLN A 192 -3.15 16.81 3.34
N ASP A 193 -3.18 18.08 3.74
CA ASP A 193 -4.32 18.96 3.53
C ASP A 193 -4.20 19.64 2.16
N ALA A 194 -5.31 19.66 1.44
CA ALA A 194 -5.41 20.29 0.13
C ALA A 194 -6.80 20.91 -0.08
N VAL A 195 -7.00 21.49 -1.26
CA VAL A 195 -8.28 22.04 -1.68
C VAL A 195 -8.59 21.54 -3.08
N SER A 196 -9.69 20.81 -3.21
CA SER A 196 -10.23 20.37 -4.50
C SER A 196 -11.28 21.36 -5.00
N LYS A 197 -11.43 21.47 -6.33
CA LYS A 197 -12.46 22.29 -6.95
C LYS A 197 -13.58 21.41 -7.49
N ILE A 198 -14.76 21.46 -6.86
CA ILE A 198 -15.95 20.72 -7.31
C ILE A 198 -17.00 21.74 -7.75
N PHE A 199 -17.41 21.70 -9.01
CA PHE A 199 -18.26 22.74 -9.63
C PHE A 199 -17.77 24.17 -9.34
N ARG A 200 -16.45 24.41 -9.49
CA ARG A 200 -15.76 25.68 -9.16
C ARG A 200 -15.75 26.05 -7.68
N THR A 201 -16.36 25.26 -6.80
CA THR A 201 -16.38 25.47 -5.36
C THR A 201 -15.15 24.83 -4.73
N LYS A 202 -14.42 25.61 -3.94
CA LYS A 202 -13.26 25.13 -3.18
C LYS A 202 -13.75 24.26 -2.02
N CYS A 203 -13.37 23.00 -2.01
CA CYS A 203 -13.72 22.03 -0.99
C CYS A 203 -12.42 21.60 -0.28
N PRO A 204 -12.28 21.84 1.04
CA PRO A 204 -11.14 21.34 1.80
C PRO A 204 -11.09 19.82 1.76
N THR A 205 -9.89 19.28 1.57
CA THR A 205 -9.63 17.84 1.49
C THR A 205 -8.45 17.47 2.38
N ARG A 206 -8.47 16.26 2.94
CA ARG A 206 -7.35 15.68 3.69
C ARG A 206 -7.14 14.24 3.27
N THR A 207 -5.93 13.89 2.86
CA THR A 207 -5.51 12.52 2.60
C THR A 207 -4.60 12.05 3.73
N ARG A 208 -4.79 10.83 4.21
CA ARG A 208 -3.90 10.18 5.19
C ARG A 208 -3.56 8.76 4.73
N CYS A 209 -2.31 8.35 4.88
CA CYS A 209 -1.88 6.98 4.65
C CYS A 209 -1.09 6.46 5.85
N GLU A 210 -1.26 5.19 6.16
CA GLU A 210 -0.53 4.45 7.17
C GLU A 210 -0.23 3.04 6.69
N ALA A 211 0.94 2.51 7.01
CA ALA A 211 1.33 1.17 6.61
C ALA A 211 1.70 0.29 7.80
N LYS A 212 1.46 -1.02 7.65
CA LYS A 212 1.89 -2.06 8.60
C LYS A 212 2.35 -3.29 7.86
N VAL A 213 3.27 -4.05 8.45
CA VAL A 213 3.57 -5.40 7.99
C VAL A 213 2.98 -6.39 8.97
N VAL A 214 2.05 -7.23 8.52
CA VAL A 214 1.34 -8.21 9.34
C VAL A 214 1.54 -9.59 8.71
N SER A 215 2.15 -10.52 9.46
CA SER A 215 2.44 -11.87 8.96
C SER A 215 3.20 -11.89 7.63
N GLY A 216 4.13 -10.95 7.44
CA GLY A 216 4.91 -10.82 6.21
C GLY A 216 4.19 -10.14 5.04
N HIS A 217 2.93 -9.70 5.22
CA HIS A 217 2.17 -8.96 4.22
C HIS A 217 2.20 -7.46 4.52
N PHE A 218 2.37 -6.65 3.49
CA PHE A 218 2.29 -5.21 3.57
C PHE A 218 0.84 -4.75 3.44
N LEU A 219 0.31 -4.20 4.53
CA LEU A 219 -1.03 -3.64 4.58
C LEU A 219 -0.96 -2.12 4.57
N LEU A 220 -1.79 -1.50 3.72
CA LEU A 220 -1.90 -0.04 3.61
C LEU A 220 -3.31 0.39 3.99
N HIS A 221 -3.44 1.31 4.94
CA HIS A 221 -4.66 2.08 5.17
C HIS A 221 -4.51 3.45 4.53
N ALA A 222 -5.44 3.81 3.65
CA ALA A 222 -5.54 5.14 3.08
C ALA A 222 -6.92 5.72 3.39
N SER A 223 -6.97 6.96 3.87
CA SER A 223 -8.18 7.69 4.20
C SER A 223 -8.23 8.99 3.43
N TYR A 224 -9.40 9.32 2.89
CA TYR A 224 -9.66 10.60 2.22
C TYR A 224 -10.90 11.25 2.79
N ARG A 225 -10.74 12.47 3.28
CA ARG A 225 -11.81 13.30 3.82
C ARG A 225 -12.02 14.51 2.93
N ILE A 226 -13.26 14.81 2.60
CA ILE A 226 -13.65 16.03 1.89
C ILE A 226 -14.84 16.72 2.56
N THR A 227 -14.76 18.04 2.68
CA THR A 227 -15.85 18.86 3.23
C THR A 227 -16.58 19.57 2.09
N LEU A 228 -17.82 19.16 1.84
CA LEU A 228 -18.65 19.64 0.75
C LEU A 228 -19.70 20.64 1.30
N PRO A 229 -19.83 21.83 0.71
CA PRO A 229 -20.98 22.70 1.00
C PRO A 229 -22.28 22.04 0.55
N SER A 230 -23.39 22.29 1.26
CA SER A 230 -24.71 21.76 0.89
C SER A 230 -25.16 22.15 -0.53
N THR A 231 -24.67 23.26 -1.06
CA THR A 231 -24.91 23.70 -2.44
C THR A 231 -24.27 22.78 -3.48
N VAL A 232 -23.20 22.08 -3.12
CA VAL A 232 -22.54 21.09 -3.99
C VAL A 232 -23.27 19.75 -3.93
N THR A 233 -23.67 19.30 -2.74
CA THR A 233 -24.30 17.98 -2.55
C THR A 233 -25.70 17.90 -3.15
N ARG A 234 -26.41 19.04 -3.26
CA ARG A 234 -27.74 19.12 -3.90
C ARG A 234 -27.70 19.14 -5.42
N LYS A 235 -26.53 19.29 -6.04
CA LYS A 235 -26.44 19.34 -7.51
C LYS A 235 -26.64 17.92 -8.08
N PRO A 236 -27.39 17.80 -9.18
CA PRO A 236 -27.48 16.52 -9.89
C PRO A 236 -26.07 16.11 -10.33
N HIS A 237 -25.80 14.81 -10.28
CA HIS A 237 -24.50 14.23 -10.65
C HIS A 237 -23.31 14.75 -9.84
N ALA A 238 -23.51 15.10 -8.57
CA ALA A 238 -22.41 15.49 -7.67
C ALA A 238 -21.27 14.46 -7.66
N LEU A 239 -21.60 13.16 -7.75
CA LEU A 239 -20.61 12.08 -7.85
C LEU A 239 -19.70 12.19 -9.08
N LEU A 240 -20.24 12.55 -10.26
CA LEU A 240 -19.43 12.70 -11.48
C LEU A 240 -18.41 13.82 -11.37
N ALA A 241 -18.73 14.88 -10.63
CA ALA A 241 -17.79 15.98 -10.37
C ALA A 241 -16.81 15.67 -9.23
N LEU A 242 -17.22 14.85 -8.25
CA LEU A 242 -16.39 14.44 -7.12
C LEU A 242 -15.36 13.37 -7.53
N TRP A 243 -15.76 12.39 -8.34
CA TRP A 243 -14.96 11.20 -8.67
C TRP A 243 -13.54 11.52 -9.16
N PRO A 244 -13.32 12.44 -10.12
CA PRO A 244 -11.99 12.79 -10.60
C PRO A 244 -11.10 13.48 -9.55
N THR A 245 -11.68 13.92 -8.43
CA THR A 245 -10.94 14.57 -7.33
C THR A 245 -10.51 13.59 -6.24
N LEU A 246 -10.95 12.33 -6.31
CA LEU A 246 -10.60 11.30 -5.35
C LEU A 246 -9.18 10.78 -5.65
N PRO A 247 -8.31 10.65 -4.63
CA PRO A 247 -6.93 10.27 -4.85
C PRO A 247 -6.82 8.79 -5.21
N HIS A 248 -5.93 8.48 -6.15
CA HIS A 248 -5.75 7.11 -6.66
C HIS A 248 -5.29 6.13 -5.56
N ILE A 249 -4.56 6.59 -4.56
CA ILE A 249 -4.19 5.75 -3.40
C ILE A 249 -5.40 5.23 -2.60
N VAL A 250 -6.54 5.95 -2.63
CA VAL A 250 -7.77 5.53 -1.97
C VAL A 250 -8.65 4.75 -2.92
N VAL A 251 -8.97 5.28 -4.11
CA VAL A 251 -9.99 4.68 -4.99
C VAL A 251 -9.42 3.83 -6.12
N GLY A 252 -8.12 3.93 -6.35
CA GLY A 252 -7.46 3.44 -7.55
C GLY A 252 -7.49 1.92 -7.67
N HIS A 253 -7.78 1.48 -8.89
CA HIS A 253 -7.84 0.09 -9.27
C HIS A 253 -7.17 -0.05 -10.63
N ARG A 254 -6.35 -1.10 -10.83
CA ARG A 254 -5.67 -1.26 -12.10
C ARG A 254 -6.65 -1.51 -13.23
N ASP A 255 -7.50 -2.52 -13.10
CA ASP A 255 -8.36 -2.93 -14.21
C ASP A 255 -9.58 -2.02 -14.46
N SER A 256 -9.75 -0.91 -13.73
CA SER A 256 -10.95 -0.08 -13.81
C SER A 256 -10.71 1.38 -13.43
N ASN A 257 -11.15 2.29 -14.30
CA ASN A 257 -11.22 3.73 -13.99
C ASN A 257 -12.36 4.06 -13.01
N GLY A 258 -13.30 3.12 -12.81
CA GLY A 258 -14.38 3.20 -11.83
C GLY A 258 -13.96 2.81 -10.41
N GLY A 259 -12.67 2.55 -10.18
CA GLY A 259 -12.11 2.24 -8.87
C GLY A 259 -12.57 0.89 -8.30
N HIS A 260 -12.59 0.78 -6.97
CA HIS A 260 -13.03 -0.43 -6.27
C HIS A 260 -14.50 -0.76 -6.54
N THR A 261 -14.80 -2.04 -6.73
CA THR A 261 -16.18 -2.39 -7.08
C THR A 261 -17.16 -2.06 -5.96
N GLY A 262 -18.24 -1.38 -6.32
CA GLY A 262 -19.32 -0.97 -5.42
C GLY A 262 -19.06 0.34 -4.71
N LEU A 263 -17.83 0.88 -4.79
CA LEU A 263 -17.45 2.12 -4.10
C LEU A 263 -18.25 3.32 -4.63
N SER A 264 -18.41 3.44 -5.95
CA SER A 264 -19.22 4.50 -6.58
C SER A 264 -20.65 4.51 -6.03
N ASN A 265 -21.28 3.34 -5.95
CA ASN A 265 -22.65 3.19 -5.46
C ASN A 265 -22.74 3.48 -3.95
N CYS A 266 -21.75 3.06 -3.16
CA CYS A 266 -21.68 3.41 -1.75
C CYS A 266 -21.56 4.93 -1.57
N LEU A 267 -20.73 5.58 -2.37
CA LEU A 267 -20.52 7.02 -2.32
C LEU A 267 -21.78 7.80 -2.76
N GLU A 268 -22.44 7.36 -3.82
CA GLU A 268 -23.71 7.95 -4.28
C GLU A 268 -24.78 7.89 -3.19
N ASN A 269 -24.98 6.70 -2.59
CA ASN A 269 -25.94 6.52 -1.51
C ASN A 269 -25.55 7.31 -0.25
N ALA A 270 -24.25 7.41 0.06
CA ALA A 270 -23.77 8.17 1.21
C ALA A 270 -24.03 9.68 1.03
N LEU A 271 -23.86 10.20 -0.19
CA LEU A 271 -24.18 11.57 -0.55
C LEU A 271 -25.69 11.85 -0.51
N ALA A 272 -26.51 10.90 -0.98
CA ALA A 272 -27.97 11.06 -1.04
C ALA A 272 -28.66 10.94 0.32
N HIS A 273 -28.17 10.06 1.20
CA HIS A 273 -28.88 9.68 2.44
C HIS A 273 -28.14 10.03 3.72
N ASN A 274 -26.97 10.69 3.65
CA ASN A 274 -26.12 10.97 4.81
C ASN A 274 -25.83 9.69 5.63
N TRP A 275 -25.56 8.59 4.91
CA TRP A 275 -25.45 7.26 5.49
C TRP A 275 -23.97 6.87 5.68
N ARG A 276 -23.72 6.08 6.73
CA ARG A 276 -22.48 5.35 6.97
C ARG A 276 -22.60 3.91 6.51
N PHE A 277 -21.73 3.52 5.58
CA PHE A 277 -21.63 2.15 5.10
C PHE A 277 -20.73 1.32 6.02
N ARG A 278 -21.13 0.07 6.24
CA ARG A 278 -20.25 -0.94 6.83
C ARG A 278 -19.13 -1.26 5.84
N THR A 279 -18.00 -1.73 6.35
CA THR A 279 -16.87 -2.17 5.53
C THR A 279 -17.33 -3.18 4.48
N GLN A 280 -17.02 -2.90 3.23
CA GLN A 280 -17.24 -3.74 2.05
C GLN A 280 -15.91 -4.27 1.52
N LEU A 281 -15.95 -5.31 0.71
CA LEU A 281 -14.78 -5.88 0.03
C LEU A 281 -14.88 -5.61 -1.48
N CYS A 282 -13.80 -5.13 -2.09
CA CYS A 282 -13.68 -5.13 -3.54
C CYS A 282 -13.55 -6.56 -4.05
N TYR A 283 -14.34 -6.98 -5.05
CA TYR A 283 -14.23 -8.34 -5.59
C TYR A 283 -13.10 -8.51 -6.62
N LEU A 284 -12.46 -7.42 -7.03
CA LEU A 284 -11.38 -7.44 -8.04
C LEU A 284 -9.97 -7.33 -7.42
N CYS A 285 -9.84 -6.66 -6.27
CA CYS A 285 -8.57 -6.51 -5.57
C CYS A 285 -8.71 -6.75 -4.07
N ALA A 286 -7.62 -7.10 -3.39
CA ALA A 286 -7.61 -7.31 -1.94
C ALA A 286 -7.71 -5.98 -1.19
N THR A 287 -8.91 -5.37 -1.21
CA THR A 287 -9.19 -4.08 -0.57
C THR A 287 -10.53 -4.11 0.15
N ASP A 288 -10.48 -3.92 1.47
CA ASP A 288 -11.64 -3.52 2.25
C ASP A 288 -11.82 -2.00 2.13
N TYR A 289 -13.06 -1.52 2.04
CA TYR A 289 -13.33 -0.08 2.06
C TYR A 289 -14.57 0.26 2.88
N ALA A 290 -14.63 1.48 3.39
CA ALA A 290 -15.81 2.03 4.06
C ALA A 290 -16.03 3.49 3.63
N VAL A 291 -17.29 3.89 3.55
CA VAL A 291 -17.68 5.27 3.24
C VAL A 291 -18.57 5.78 4.37
N SER A 292 -18.30 6.97 4.86
CA SER A 292 -19.16 7.64 5.84
C SER A 292 -19.42 9.08 5.45
N CYS A 293 -20.65 9.51 5.71
CA CYS A 293 -21.08 10.89 5.56
C CYS A 293 -21.67 11.38 6.88
N HIS A 294 -21.33 12.61 7.27
CA HIS A 294 -22.00 13.29 8.37
C HIS A 294 -22.14 14.78 8.07
N SER A 295 -23.29 15.34 8.45
CA SER A 295 -23.57 16.76 8.30
C SER A 295 -23.01 17.53 9.50
N ILE A 296 -22.31 18.62 9.24
CA ILE A 296 -21.82 19.57 10.24
C ILE A 296 -22.61 20.87 10.05
N ALA A 297 -23.35 21.25 11.10
CA ALA A 297 -23.97 22.57 11.17
C ALA A 297 -22.90 23.57 11.61
N ASP A 298 -22.68 24.60 10.81
CA ASP A 298 -21.88 25.74 11.25
C ASP A 298 -22.75 26.61 12.15
N SER A 299 -22.46 26.67 13.44
CA SER A 299 -23.25 27.49 14.37
C SER A 299 -23.19 28.99 14.03
N ALA A 300 -22.20 29.45 13.26
CA ALA A 300 -22.07 30.84 12.85
C ALA A 300 -22.79 31.17 11.54
N THR A 301 -23.08 30.18 10.68
CA THR A 301 -23.70 30.40 9.38
C THR A 301 -24.87 29.46 9.14
N THR A 302 -25.91 29.89 8.43
CA THR A 302 -27.01 28.98 8.01
C THR A 302 -26.57 27.91 6.99
N ASN A 303 -25.26 27.79 6.73
CA ASN A 303 -24.71 26.86 5.77
C ASN A 303 -24.35 25.55 6.46
N SER A 304 -25.07 24.49 6.11
CA SER A 304 -24.68 23.12 6.47
C SER A 304 -23.58 22.61 5.54
N HIS A 305 -22.58 21.94 6.09
CA HIS A 305 -21.56 21.22 5.34
C HIS A 305 -21.77 19.71 5.47
N LEU A 306 -21.46 18.95 4.42
CA LEU A 306 -21.39 17.50 4.45
C LEU A 306 -19.92 17.08 4.43
N VAL A 307 -19.50 16.33 5.46
CA VAL A 307 -18.18 15.70 5.47
C VAL A 307 -18.33 14.28 4.95
N VAL A 308 -17.57 13.97 3.91
CA VAL A 308 -17.46 12.64 3.32
C VAL A 308 -16.08 12.09 3.66
N GLU A 309 -16.04 10.88 4.17
CA GLU A 309 -14.81 10.17 4.53
C GLU A 309 -14.82 8.79 3.87
N ILE A 310 -13.73 8.46 3.17
CA ILE A 310 -13.51 7.19 2.48
C ILE A 310 -12.27 6.56 3.09
N ASP A 311 -12.41 5.37 3.66
CA ASP A 311 -11.31 4.56 4.14
C ASP A 311 -11.12 3.34 3.24
N ALA A 312 -9.87 3.03 2.91
CA ALA A 312 -9.48 1.85 2.14
C ALA A 312 -8.32 1.12 2.84
N TRP A 313 -8.47 -0.18 3.09
CA TRP A 313 -7.45 -1.07 3.64
C TRP A 313 -7.06 -2.09 2.58
N ARG A 314 -5.82 -2.03 2.10
CA ARG A 314 -5.29 -2.86 1.01
C ARG A 314 -4.30 -3.87 1.54
N ASP A 315 -4.39 -5.11 1.08
CA ASP A 315 -3.27 -6.05 1.11
C ASP A 315 -2.47 -5.92 -0.19
N LEU A 316 -1.24 -5.42 -0.07
CA LEU A 316 -0.31 -5.22 -1.19
C LEU A 316 0.61 -6.45 -1.38
N GLY A 317 0.43 -7.49 -0.57
CA GLY A 317 1.16 -8.75 -0.63
C GLY A 317 2.45 -8.76 0.17
N ASN A 318 3.27 -9.77 -0.09
CA ASN A 318 4.51 -10.05 0.64
C ASN A 318 5.75 -9.32 0.08
N GLY A 319 5.58 -8.40 -0.88
CA GLY A 319 6.68 -7.64 -1.50
C GLY A 319 7.71 -8.49 -2.27
N ARG A 320 7.47 -9.79 -2.49
CA ARG A 320 8.45 -10.69 -3.12
C ARG A 320 8.41 -10.66 -4.63
N ASN A 321 7.23 -10.49 -5.21
CA ASN A 321 7.04 -10.53 -6.65
C ASN A 321 6.11 -9.39 -7.14
N PRO A 322 6.57 -8.47 -8.01
CA PRO A 322 5.74 -7.41 -8.57
C PRO A 322 4.65 -7.94 -9.50
N PHE A 323 4.75 -9.22 -9.89
CA PHE A 323 3.74 -9.89 -10.70
C PHE A 323 2.61 -10.52 -9.89
N ASP A 324 2.71 -10.51 -8.56
CA ASP A 324 1.66 -11.06 -7.70
C ASP A 324 0.37 -10.25 -7.81
N THR A 325 -0.75 -10.96 -7.84
CA THR A 325 -2.09 -10.38 -7.96
C THR A 325 -2.41 -9.39 -6.84
N SER A 326 -1.87 -9.63 -5.63
CA SER A 326 -2.03 -8.73 -4.48
C SER A 326 -1.43 -7.36 -4.72
N TRP A 327 -0.39 -7.23 -5.56
CA TRP A 327 0.14 -5.93 -5.97
C TRP A 327 -0.48 -5.48 -7.29
N ARG A 328 -0.53 -6.37 -8.28
CA ARG A 328 -0.95 -6.03 -9.65
C ARG A 328 -2.41 -5.62 -9.76
N SER A 329 -3.28 -6.03 -8.84
CA SER A 329 -4.67 -5.56 -8.84
C SER A 329 -4.80 -4.09 -8.44
N HIS A 330 -3.72 -3.49 -7.93
CA HIS A 330 -3.63 -2.08 -7.56
C HIS A 330 -2.74 -1.28 -8.50
N GLY A 331 -2.90 0.03 -8.42
CA GLY A 331 -2.08 1.01 -9.09
C GLY A 331 -2.66 1.50 -10.41
N GLU A 332 -2.12 2.61 -10.90
CA GLU A 332 -2.64 3.29 -12.07
C GLU A 332 -2.50 2.38 -13.31
N ASN A 333 -3.59 2.25 -14.07
CA ASN A 333 -3.46 1.88 -15.46
C ASN A 333 -2.72 3.05 -16.12
N GLY A 334 -1.42 2.89 -16.36
CA GLY A 334 -0.74 3.74 -17.35
C GLY A 334 -1.39 3.57 -18.73
N ASP A 335 -0.65 3.78 -19.81
CA ASP A 335 -1.14 3.52 -21.18
C ASP A 335 -1.38 2.03 -21.50
N GLY A 336 -1.46 1.16 -20.47
CA GLY A 336 -1.74 -0.25 -20.60
C GLY A 336 -3.21 -0.51 -20.97
N MET A 337 -3.43 -1.44 -21.89
CA MET A 337 -4.77 -1.88 -22.27
C MET A 337 -5.52 -2.44 -21.05
N PRO A 338 -6.72 -1.90 -20.71
CA PRO A 338 -7.55 -2.47 -19.65
C PRO A 338 -7.91 -3.93 -19.97
N GLY A 339 -7.89 -4.79 -18.95
CA GLY A 339 -8.31 -6.20 -19.07
C GLY A 339 -7.20 -7.22 -19.34
N PHE A 340 -5.94 -6.80 -19.56
CA PHE A 340 -4.82 -7.74 -19.78
C PHE A 340 -4.21 -8.32 -18.48
N GLY A 341 -4.75 -7.98 -17.31
CA GLY A 341 -4.23 -8.38 -15.99
C GLY A 341 -5.04 -9.45 -15.25
N GLY A 342 -6.11 -9.96 -15.86
CA GLY A 342 -7.17 -10.75 -15.21
C GLY A 342 -6.78 -12.14 -14.74
N ASP A 343 -5.90 -12.26 -13.74
CA ASP A 343 -6.01 -13.32 -12.74
C ASP A 343 -7.14 -12.94 -11.77
N MET A 344 -8.41 -13.01 -12.24
CA MET A 344 -9.64 -12.77 -11.46
C MET A 344 -9.86 -13.78 -10.31
N LEU A 345 -8.90 -14.67 -10.03
CA LEU A 345 -9.13 -15.94 -9.35
C LEU A 345 -8.82 -15.99 -7.84
N ARG A 346 -8.56 -14.86 -7.16
CA ARG A 346 -7.96 -14.93 -5.80
C ARG A 346 -8.69 -14.27 -4.62
N LEU A 347 -9.91 -13.78 -4.78
CA LEU A 347 -10.65 -13.17 -3.68
C LEU A 347 -11.84 -13.99 -3.17
N THR A 348 -12.06 -15.21 -3.68
CA THR A 348 -13.19 -16.04 -3.23
C THR A 348 -13.19 -16.36 -1.74
N ASN A 349 -12.05 -16.17 -1.07
CA ASN A 349 -11.84 -16.60 0.31
C ASN A 349 -11.66 -15.43 1.30
N LEU A 350 -11.61 -14.17 0.84
CA LEU A 350 -11.57 -13.04 1.75
C LEU A 350 -13.00 -12.61 2.10
N LEU A 351 -13.23 -12.36 3.38
CA LEU A 351 -14.49 -11.78 3.85
C LEU A 351 -14.33 -10.28 4.05
N ALA A 352 -15.42 -9.53 3.81
CA ALA A 352 -15.45 -8.10 4.06
C ALA A 352 -15.05 -7.77 5.51
N GLY A 353 -14.06 -6.89 5.65
CA GLY A 353 -13.49 -6.44 6.90
C GLY A 353 -12.33 -7.28 7.44
N GLU A 354 -11.89 -8.35 6.76
CA GLU A 354 -10.74 -9.14 7.21
C GLU A 354 -9.41 -8.39 7.09
N ILE A 355 -9.20 -7.64 5.99
CA ILE A 355 -7.98 -6.86 5.77
C ILE A 355 -7.94 -5.71 6.77
N ARG A 356 -9.07 -5.03 6.95
CA ARG A 356 -9.22 -4.00 7.99
C ARG A 356 -8.90 -4.55 9.38
N LYS A 357 -9.46 -5.70 9.76
CA LYS A 357 -9.20 -6.32 11.08
C LYS A 357 -7.73 -6.70 11.24
N ALA A 358 -7.08 -7.23 10.20
CA ALA A 358 -5.66 -7.55 10.22
C ALA A 358 -4.82 -6.29 10.43
N PHE A 359 -5.15 -5.18 9.74
CA PHE A 359 -4.49 -3.90 9.92
C PHE A 359 -4.70 -3.30 11.32
N GLU A 360 -5.92 -3.27 11.82
CA GLU A 360 -6.26 -2.66 13.12
C GLU A 360 -5.73 -3.47 14.30
N ARG A 361 -5.83 -4.81 14.26
CA ARG A 361 -5.55 -5.69 15.40
C ARG A 361 -4.20 -6.40 15.32
N GLY A 362 -3.51 -6.36 14.18
CA GLY A 362 -2.26 -7.08 13.96
C GLY A 362 -2.42 -8.60 13.88
N GLY A 363 -3.64 -9.10 13.64
CA GLY A 363 -3.91 -10.53 13.50
C GLY A 363 -3.49 -11.07 12.12
N PRO A 364 -3.11 -12.34 12.00
CA PRO A 364 -2.80 -12.92 10.70
C PRO A 364 -4.00 -12.83 9.77
N LEU A 365 -3.76 -12.46 8.52
CA LEU A 365 -4.75 -12.67 7.46
C LEU A 365 -5.05 -14.16 7.41
N ARG A 366 -6.34 -14.51 7.36
CA ARG A 366 -6.78 -15.89 7.14
C ARG A 366 -6.48 -16.25 5.68
N HIS A 367 -5.21 -16.40 5.36
CA HIS A 367 -4.83 -17.00 4.10
C HIS A 367 -5.25 -18.46 4.17
N VAL A 368 -6.22 -18.82 3.35
CA VAL A 368 -6.32 -20.18 2.87
C VAL A 368 -5.04 -20.36 2.07
N SER A 369 -4.06 -21.05 2.67
CA SER A 369 -2.88 -21.57 1.99
C SER A 369 -3.35 -22.56 0.93
N GLY A 370 -3.88 -22.01 -0.16
CA GLY A 370 -4.13 -22.70 -1.41
C GLY A 370 -2.80 -23.01 -2.05
N SER A 371 -2.08 -23.97 -1.44
CA SER A 371 -1.50 -25.05 -2.22
C SER A 371 -2.53 -25.40 -3.29
N LEU A 372 -2.18 -25.20 -4.56
CA LEU A 372 -2.97 -25.63 -5.70
C LEU A 372 -2.98 -27.17 -5.73
N GLY A 373 -3.57 -27.79 -4.71
CA GLY A 373 -4.03 -29.17 -4.77
C GLY A 373 -5.23 -29.18 -5.70
N ALA A 374 -5.14 -29.95 -6.77
CA ALA A 374 -6.22 -30.17 -7.73
C ALA A 374 -7.45 -30.79 -7.03
N GLY A 375 -8.28 -29.96 -6.41
CA GLY A 375 -9.59 -30.32 -5.91
C GLY A 375 -10.67 -30.15 -6.98
N PRO A 376 -11.73 -30.97 -6.97
CA PRO A 376 -12.78 -30.94 -7.97
C PRO A 376 -13.54 -29.60 -7.91
N ARG A 377 -13.70 -28.97 -9.08
CA ARG A 377 -14.44 -27.71 -9.24
C ARG A 377 -15.91 -27.89 -8.85
N PRO A 378 -16.48 -27.05 -7.97
CA PRO A 378 -17.92 -27.03 -7.76
C PRO A 378 -18.62 -26.32 -8.94
N ALA A 379 -19.71 -26.91 -9.42
CA ALA A 379 -20.57 -26.31 -10.44
C ALA A 379 -21.46 -25.22 -9.81
N SER A 380 -21.13 -23.95 -10.02
CA SER A 380 -22.02 -22.83 -9.67
C SER A 380 -22.73 -22.29 -10.91
N ARG A 381 -24.05 -22.49 -10.92
CA ARG A 381 -25.02 -21.96 -11.90
C ARG A 381 -25.24 -20.48 -11.61
N TRP A 382 -24.81 -19.60 -12.52
CA TRP A 382 -25.06 -18.15 -12.46
C TRP A 382 -26.32 -17.81 -13.27
N HIS A 383 -27.27 -17.10 -12.65
CA HIS A 383 -28.36 -16.41 -13.33
C HIS A 383 -27.96 -14.94 -13.49
N GLY A 384 -27.62 -14.55 -14.73
CA GLY A 384 -27.34 -13.16 -15.08
C GLY A 384 -28.62 -12.41 -15.42
N HIS A 385 -28.91 -11.35 -14.69
CA HIS A 385 -29.79 -10.28 -15.17
C HIS A 385 -28.93 -9.24 -15.89
N SER A 386 -29.10 -9.17 -17.21
CA SER A 386 -28.53 -8.15 -18.08
C SER A 386 -29.39 -6.89 -18.02
N THR A 387 -28.83 -5.78 -17.55
CA THR A 387 -29.38 -4.44 -17.78
C THR A 387 -28.61 -3.79 -18.93
N SER A 388 -29.32 -3.64 -20.06
CA SER A 388 -28.89 -2.92 -21.25
C SER A 388 -28.70 -1.43 -20.96
N LEU A 389 -27.46 -0.95 -21.05
CA LEU A 389 -27.15 0.47 -21.25
C LEU A 389 -26.98 0.71 -22.74
N ARG A 390 -27.82 1.60 -23.30
CA ARG A 390 -27.76 2.05 -24.69
C ARG A 390 -26.56 2.99 -24.85
N ASN A 391 -25.70 2.68 -25.81
CA ASN A 391 -24.64 3.58 -26.27
C ASN A 391 -25.25 4.70 -27.13
N ALA A 392 -24.82 5.94 -26.88
CA ALA A 392 -25.02 7.06 -27.78
C ALA A 392 -23.82 7.15 -28.74
N ASP A 393 -24.13 7.42 -30.00
CA ASP A 393 -23.21 7.48 -31.14
C ASP A 393 -22.06 8.48 -30.96
N ALA A 394 -20.84 8.05 -31.28
CA ALA A 394 -19.67 8.90 -31.44
C ALA A 394 -19.18 8.78 -32.89
N THR A 395 -19.36 9.87 -33.64
CA THR A 395 -18.91 10.07 -35.02
C THR A 395 -17.38 10.15 -35.05
N VAL A 396 -16.74 9.24 -35.79
CA VAL A 396 -15.29 9.18 -35.98
C VAL A 396 -14.88 10.16 -37.09
N VAL A 397 -14.12 11.19 -36.74
CA VAL A 397 -13.36 12.01 -37.70
C VAL A 397 -12.00 11.34 -37.89
N GLN A 398 -11.71 10.88 -39.11
CA GLN A 398 -10.40 10.37 -39.49
C GLN A 398 -9.44 11.54 -39.71
N GLU A 399 -8.40 11.64 -38.89
CA GLU A 399 -7.28 12.56 -39.09
C GLU A 399 -6.07 11.75 -39.58
N THR A 400 -5.67 11.95 -40.84
CA THR A 400 -4.50 11.35 -41.47
C THR A 400 -3.22 12.06 -41.00
N ARG A 401 -2.35 11.35 -40.26
CA ARG A 401 -0.99 11.81 -39.96
C ARG A 401 0.05 11.06 -40.79
N GLN A 402 0.83 11.82 -41.55
CA GLN A 402 2.06 11.36 -42.20
C GLN A 402 3.20 11.19 -41.17
N PRO A 403 4.11 10.21 -41.37
CA PRO A 403 5.26 10.03 -40.50
C PRO A 403 6.42 10.97 -40.89
N SER A 404 6.99 11.64 -39.90
CA SER A 404 8.22 12.42 -40.01
C SER A 404 9.45 11.52 -39.91
N ASN A 405 10.30 11.56 -40.95
CA ASN A 405 11.62 10.94 -40.97
C ASN A 405 12.56 11.66 -40.00
N VAL A 406 13.13 10.93 -39.04
CA VAL A 406 14.27 11.41 -38.24
C VAL A 406 15.52 10.70 -38.74
N LEU A 407 16.43 11.51 -39.29
CA LEU A 407 17.73 11.13 -39.81
C LEU A 407 18.70 10.91 -38.64
N VAL A 408 19.20 9.69 -38.46
CA VAL A 408 20.33 9.39 -37.56
C VAL A 408 21.62 9.65 -38.35
N ARG A 409 22.43 10.60 -37.90
CA ARG A 409 23.83 10.73 -38.35
C ARG A 409 24.74 9.95 -37.40
N ALA A 410 25.65 9.20 -38.02
CA ALA A 410 26.71 8.40 -37.39
C ALA A 410 27.81 9.28 -36.76
#